data_AF-A0A345WN61-F1
#
_entry.id   AF-A0A345WN61-F1
#
_cell.length_a   1.000
_cell.length_b   1.000
_cell.length_c   1.000
_cell.angle_alpha   90.00
_cell.angle_beta   90.00
_cell.angle_gamma   90.00
#
_symmetry.space_group_name_H-M   'P 1'
#
loop_
_entity.id
_entity.type
_entity.pdbx_description
1 polymer ?
#
loop_
_entity_poly.entity_id
_entity_poly.type
_entity_poly.pdbx_seq_one_letter_code
_entity_poly.pdbx_strand_id
1 'polypeptide(L)'
;MGEAMRAIRTMAAAGLLLAGTPAAAQVADPLEQTTDPADRAVMAEAADAVSSRKPDLARLDAVLAKLPRPTPLRGMVQTVRAGALAMARDPGPAVAAIEDALRLLPDDPRPKLVAVHIFTFSGSPQRAADLWLAASREAPDFARMTDRYVLDALTGRLAEIGDRARADRILAREGEIGYSAALAPERSGTALAATLEAMRAGKVDEAATHINAIADPDDLMTLYIDRRYAALWPRIAEWAGDDLSGQSLRYTQELRRDWVASDTFDTATPYARRLASLRAYDVVIKLFLPMFDRVQPGGDVAGAEFLAPVVARALASTGRGAEARALLAKTAAALPDAAREGGNALNIDAAYLTLAWLDADWPDVIARSDAFLKQAKALGTNVNRNANLAVQARRACALFRAGREAEAQPAMAEVLLAQAVLPDPALDVLMCRGDTAGARALVIRRLADENMRGWALRFVQPASPGDATPIARLMRPIAQAVRTAPDVVKAANAVGRILPQPVDATLPKGFDPYRAQPTAAPLGTGAT
;
A
#
# COMPACT_ATOMS: atom_id res chain seq x y z
N MET A 1 9.92 -10.06 -0.23
CA MET A 1 11.38 -9.80 -0.06
C MET A 1 12.25 -10.49 -1.11
N GLY A 2 11.94 -11.73 -1.56
CA GLY A 2 12.67 -12.38 -2.65
C GLY A 2 12.62 -11.63 -4.00
N GLU A 3 11.53 -10.92 -4.27
CA GLU A 3 11.37 -10.07 -5.48
C GLU A 3 12.00 -8.68 -5.35
N ALA A 4 11.87 -8.02 -4.20
CA ALA A 4 12.64 -6.80 -3.88
C ALA A 4 14.17 -7.04 -3.94
N MET A 5 14.61 -8.23 -3.51
CA MET A 5 15.99 -8.71 -3.70
C MET A 5 16.34 -8.92 -5.19
N ARG A 6 15.36 -9.25 -6.04
CA ARG A 6 15.54 -9.38 -7.49
C ARG A 6 15.69 -8.00 -8.13
N ALA A 7 14.90 -7.00 -7.72
CA ALA A 7 14.95 -5.64 -8.26
C ALA A 7 16.24 -4.88 -7.93
N ILE A 8 16.77 -4.97 -6.70
CA ILE A 8 18.09 -4.40 -6.36
C ILE A 8 19.20 -5.10 -7.18
N ARG A 9 19.10 -6.43 -7.35
CA ARG A 9 20.03 -7.21 -8.20
C ARG A 9 19.93 -6.82 -9.68
N THR A 10 18.72 -6.54 -10.18
CA THR A 10 18.49 -6.15 -11.57
C THR A 10 18.91 -4.70 -11.81
N MET A 11 18.70 -3.77 -10.89
CA MET A 11 19.12 -2.37 -11.07
C MET A 11 20.64 -2.19 -10.99
N ALA A 12 21.33 -2.89 -10.08
CA ALA A 12 22.80 -2.83 -9.98
C ALA A 12 23.50 -3.53 -11.16
N ALA A 13 22.94 -4.63 -11.68
CA ALA A 13 23.52 -5.39 -12.78
C ALA A 13 23.09 -4.90 -14.18
N ALA A 14 21.85 -4.42 -14.36
CA ALA A 14 21.35 -3.95 -15.66
C ALA A 14 21.80 -2.52 -15.97
N GLY A 15 22.11 -1.70 -14.97
CA GLY A 15 22.70 -0.36 -15.17
C GLY A 15 24.08 -0.36 -15.82
N LEU A 16 24.73 -1.53 -15.94
CA LEU A 16 26.04 -1.70 -16.56
C LEU A 16 26.00 -2.47 -17.91
N LEU A 17 24.85 -2.97 -18.36
CA LEU A 17 24.77 -3.89 -19.52
C LEU A 17 23.72 -3.54 -20.59
N LEU A 18 23.11 -2.35 -20.56
CA LEU A 18 22.12 -1.94 -21.57
C LEU A 18 22.76 -1.32 -22.81
N ALA A 19 23.37 -2.15 -23.66
CA ALA A 19 23.61 -1.82 -25.06
C ALA A 19 22.43 -2.37 -25.89
N GLY A 20 21.54 -1.49 -26.38
CA GLY A 20 20.60 -1.87 -27.44
C GLY A 20 19.12 -1.46 -27.32
N THR A 21 18.77 -0.37 -26.63
CA THR A 21 17.44 0.25 -26.76
C THR A 21 17.57 1.69 -27.25
N PRO A 22 16.61 2.22 -28.04
CA PRO A 22 16.77 3.52 -28.70
C PRO A 22 16.70 4.65 -27.68
N ALA A 23 17.78 5.43 -27.61
CA ALA A 23 17.90 6.80 -27.09
C ALA A 23 17.10 7.15 -25.82
N ALA A 24 17.16 6.30 -24.79
CA ALA A 24 17.16 6.81 -23.43
C ALA A 24 18.46 7.60 -23.26
N ALA A 25 18.44 8.79 -22.67
CA ALA A 25 19.66 9.53 -22.35
C ALA A 25 20.60 8.58 -21.57
N GLN A 26 21.66 8.10 -22.22
CA GLN A 26 22.62 7.21 -21.57
C GLN A 26 23.24 8.00 -20.43
N VAL A 27 22.89 7.64 -19.20
CA VAL A 27 23.57 8.14 -18.02
C VAL A 27 25.02 7.73 -18.19
N ALA A 28 25.90 8.71 -18.42
CA ALA A 28 27.31 8.44 -18.68
C ALA A 28 27.86 7.51 -17.59
N ASP A 29 28.61 6.48 -17.99
CA ASP A 29 29.20 5.55 -17.04
C ASP A 29 30.18 6.34 -16.15
N PRO A 30 29.96 6.44 -14.82
CA PRO A 30 30.85 7.18 -13.95
C PRO A 30 32.21 6.48 -13.85
N LEU A 31 32.32 5.21 -14.28
CA LEU A 31 33.62 4.54 -14.48
C LEU A 31 34.43 5.26 -15.55
N GLU A 32 33.78 5.76 -16.61
CA GLU A 32 34.44 6.49 -17.69
C GLU A 32 34.68 7.97 -17.34
N GLN A 33 34.03 8.48 -16.30
CA GLN A 33 34.15 9.88 -15.87
C GLN A 33 35.37 10.17 -14.98
N THR A 34 36.02 9.15 -14.41
CA THR A 34 37.20 9.39 -13.57
C THR A 34 38.44 9.69 -14.42
N THR A 35 38.98 10.89 -14.25
CA THR A 35 40.26 11.31 -14.86
C THR A 35 41.46 10.96 -13.98
N ASP A 36 41.22 10.35 -12.82
CA ASP A 36 42.22 10.12 -11.81
C ASP A 36 43.08 8.86 -12.11
N PRO A 37 44.41 8.99 -12.20
CA PRO A 37 45.30 7.84 -12.45
C PRO A 37 45.20 6.72 -11.40
N ALA A 38 44.97 7.05 -10.12
CA ALA A 38 44.86 6.04 -9.07
C ALA A 38 43.54 5.27 -9.17
N ASP A 39 42.46 5.95 -9.56
CA ASP A 39 41.17 5.29 -9.80
C ASP A 39 41.26 4.35 -11.00
N ARG A 40 41.91 4.77 -12.09
CA ARG A 40 42.13 3.94 -13.28
C ARG A 40 42.89 2.65 -12.97
N ALA A 41 43.84 2.69 -12.04
CA ALA A 41 44.59 1.52 -11.61
C ALA A 41 43.72 0.47 -10.89
N VAL A 42 42.60 0.88 -10.29
CA VAL A 42 41.68 0.00 -9.52
C VAL A 42 40.36 -0.24 -10.26
N MET A 43 40.12 0.44 -11.38
CA MET A 43 38.85 0.45 -12.11
C MET A 43 38.34 -0.95 -12.48
N ALA A 44 39.21 -1.84 -12.99
CA ALA A 44 38.81 -3.20 -13.33
C ALA A 44 38.38 -4.01 -12.10
N GLU A 45 39.08 -3.86 -10.98
CA GLU A 45 38.75 -4.53 -9.71
C GLU A 45 37.44 -3.99 -9.12
N ALA A 46 37.24 -2.67 -9.19
CA ALA A 46 36.02 -2.00 -8.76
C ALA A 46 34.82 -2.40 -9.63
N ALA A 47 34.98 -2.42 -10.96
CA ALA A 47 33.95 -2.85 -11.90
C ALA A 47 33.51 -4.29 -11.61
N ASP A 48 34.45 -5.22 -11.45
CA ASP A 48 34.14 -6.63 -11.15
C ASP A 48 33.52 -6.81 -9.75
N ALA A 49 33.91 -6.00 -8.77
CA ALA A 49 33.27 -6.00 -7.44
C ALA A 49 31.82 -5.49 -7.49
N VAL A 50 31.57 -4.44 -8.28
CA VAL A 50 30.26 -3.79 -8.47
C VAL A 50 29.32 -4.64 -9.32
N SER A 51 29.81 -5.32 -10.36
CA SER A 51 29.00 -6.11 -11.28
C SER A 51 28.58 -7.49 -10.72
N SER A 52 29.07 -7.88 -9.54
CA SER A 52 28.71 -9.16 -8.93
C SER A 52 27.20 -9.23 -8.64
N ARG A 53 26.57 -10.32 -9.05
CA ARG A 53 25.14 -10.61 -8.79
C ARG A 53 24.82 -10.67 -7.28
N LYS A 54 25.81 -11.02 -6.45
CA LYS A 54 25.75 -10.97 -4.99
C LYS A 54 26.98 -10.19 -4.53
N PRO A 55 26.87 -8.87 -4.37
CA PRO A 55 28.02 -8.06 -3.98
C PRO A 55 28.58 -8.55 -2.65
N ASP A 56 29.89 -8.79 -2.63
CA ASP A 56 30.63 -9.21 -1.45
C ASP A 56 31.11 -7.95 -0.70
N LEU A 57 30.61 -7.74 0.51
CA LEU A 57 30.95 -6.58 1.33
C LEU A 57 32.45 -6.49 1.61
N ALA A 58 33.12 -7.62 1.89
CA ALA A 58 34.55 -7.63 2.16
C ALA A 58 35.34 -7.18 0.92
N ARG A 59 34.91 -7.62 -0.26
CA ARG A 59 35.50 -7.22 -1.53
C ARG A 59 35.28 -5.74 -1.83
N LEU A 60 34.07 -5.22 -1.60
CA LEU A 60 33.76 -3.81 -1.76
C LEU A 60 34.59 -2.94 -0.80
N ASP A 61 34.74 -3.36 0.45
CA ASP A 61 35.56 -2.68 1.45
C ASP A 61 37.06 -2.66 1.05
N ALA A 62 37.58 -3.76 0.50
CA ALA A 62 38.95 -3.84 -0.01
C ALA A 62 39.19 -2.87 -1.18
N VAL A 63 38.22 -2.74 -2.10
CA VAL A 63 38.26 -1.75 -3.18
C VAL A 63 38.21 -0.32 -2.60
N LEU A 64 37.32 -0.04 -1.64
CA LEU A 64 37.21 1.30 -1.04
C LEU A 64 38.47 1.73 -0.29
N ALA A 65 39.21 0.79 0.31
CA ALA A 65 40.49 1.07 0.95
C ALA A 65 41.54 1.60 -0.05
N LYS A 66 41.45 1.19 -1.32
CA LYS A 66 42.30 1.67 -2.42
C LYS A 66 41.79 2.98 -3.04
N LEU A 67 40.59 3.44 -2.67
CA LEU A 67 39.95 4.66 -3.16
C LEU A 67 39.74 5.68 -2.02
N PRO A 68 40.81 6.23 -1.41
CA PRO A 68 40.69 7.13 -0.26
C PRO A 68 40.17 8.53 -0.63
N ARG A 69 40.22 8.90 -1.91
CA ARG A 69 39.82 10.23 -2.38
C ARG A 69 38.34 10.30 -2.76
N PRO A 70 37.71 11.49 -2.66
CA PRO A 70 36.31 11.67 -2.97
C PRO A 70 36.07 11.73 -4.49
N THR A 71 36.16 10.59 -5.16
CA THR A 71 36.01 10.49 -6.63
C THR A 71 34.67 9.84 -7.04
N PRO A 72 34.24 10.01 -8.31
CA PRO A 72 33.06 9.31 -8.84
C PRO A 72 33.13 7.78 -8.70
N LEU A 73 34.33 7.19 -8.90
CA LEU A 73 34.55 5.75 -8.73
C LEU A 73 34.21 5.27 -7.32
N ARG A 74 34.68 6.02 -6.31
CA ARG A 74 34.34 5.75 -4.91
C ARG A 74 32.82 5.82 -4.69
N GLY A 75 32.15 6.82 -5.27
CA GLY A 75 30.69 6.98 -5.17
C GLY A 75 29.91 5.77 -5.70
N MET A 76 30.35 5.16 -6.80
CA MET A 76 29.72 3.96 -7.35
C MET A 76 29.90 2.75 -6.44
N VAL A 77 31.13 2.52 -5.96
CA VAL A 77 31.42 1.41 -5.04
C VAL A 77 30.61 1.58 -3.75
N GLN A 78 30.49 2.81 -3.23
CA GLN A 78 29.64 3.13 -2.09
C GLN A 78 28.15 2.88 -2.36
N THR A 79 27.66 3.15 -3.58
CA THR A 79 26.27 2.86 -3.98
C THR A 79 25.95 1.38 -3.86
N VAL A 80 26.81 0.51 -4.41
CA VAL A 80 26.62 -0.95 -4.33
C VAL A 80 26.78 -1.46 -2.90
N ARG A 81 27.78 -0.94 -2.17
CA ARG A 81 27.99 -1.26 -0.76
C ARG A 81 26.78 -0.92 0.09
N ALA A 82 26.16 0.25 -0.11
CA ALA A 82 24.96 0.65 0.60
C ALA A 82 23.81 -0.34 0.38
N GLY A 83 23.60 -0.79 -0.87
CA GLY A 83 22.61 -1.81 -1.20
C GLY A 83 22.91 -3.16 -0.51
N ALA A 84 24.18 -3.59 -0.49
CA ALA A 84 24.60 -4.81 0.19
C ALA A 84 24.41 -4.74 1.71
N LEU A 85 24.74 -3.62 2.34
CA LEU A 85 24.52 -3.38 3.78
C LEU A 85 23.02 -3.34 4.14
N ALA A 86 22.20 -2.71 3.29
CA ALA A 86 20.75 -2.70 3.48
C ALA A 86 20.16 -4.12 3.42
N MET A 87 20.63 -4.95 2.48
CA MET A 87 20.24 -6.37 2.42
C MET A 87 20.70 -7.16 3.65
N ALA A 88 21.84 -6.81 4.24
CA ALA A 88 22.34 -7.39 5.49
C ALA A 88 21.62 -6.86 6.76
N ARG A 89 20.60 -6.00 6.61
CA ARG A 89 19.85 -5.35 7.70
C ARG A 89 20.73 -4.51 8.62
N ASP A 90 21.73 -3.83 8.07
CA ASP A 90 22.61 -2.91 8.79
C ASP A 90 22.35 -1.44 8.38
N PRO A 91 21.25 -0.83 8.88
CA PRO A 91 20.74 0.42 8.32
C PRO A 91 21.66 1.62 8.55
N GLY A 92 22.42 1.67 9.65
CA GLY A 92 23.31 2.80 9.94
C GLY A 92 24.45 2.92 8.93
N PRO A 93 25.26 1.87 8.75
CA PRO A 93 26.31 1.80 7.72
C PRO A 93 25.76 1.92 6.30
N ALA A 94 24.57 1.37 6.01
CA ALA A 94 23.92 1.55 4.71
C ALA A 94 23.61 3.04 4.43
N VAL A 95 23.05 3.75 5.43
CA VAL A 95 22.80 5.20 5.35
C VAL A 95 24.10 5.98 5.14
N ALA A 96 25.14 5.69 5.92
CA ALA A 96 26.43 6.40 5.77
C ALA A 96 27.05 6.18 4.38
N ALA A 97 27.01 4.95 3.86
CA ALA A 97 27.52 4.63 2.53
C ALA A 97 26.73 5.36 1.43
N ILE A 98 25.39 5.38 1.51
CA ILE A 98 24.58 6.02 0.47
C ILE A 98 24.67 7.55 0.53
N GLU A 99 24.86 8.14 1.70
CA GLU A 99 25.12 9.58 1.81
C GLU A 99 26.47 9.98 1.18
N ASP A 100 27.52 9.18 1.39
CA ASP A 100 28.80 9.39 0.71
C ASP A 100 28.63 9.26 -0.81
N ALA A 101 27.87 8.27 -1.28
CA ALA A 101 27.57 8.10 -2.70
C ALA A 101 26.80 9.29 -3.30
N LEU A 102 25.74 9.78 -2.65
CA LEU A 102 24.96 10.94 -3.09
C LEU A 102 25.80 12.22 -3.16
N ARG A 103 26.75 12.39 -2.24
CA ARG A 103 27.69 13.53 -2.24
C ARG A 103 28.68 13.44 -3.41
N LEU A 104 29.14 12.24 -3.73
CA LEU A 104 30.15 11.98 -4.77
C LEU A 104 29.57 11.94 -6.19
N LEU A 105 28.27 11.63 -6.30
CA LEU A 105 27.55 11.47 -7.55
C LEU A 105 26.20 12.22 -7.51
N PRO A 106 26.20 13.56 -7.34
CA PRO A 106 24.96 14.33 -7.14
C PRO A 106 24.03 14.33 -8.35
N ASP A 107 24.59 14.20 -9.56
CA ASP A 107 23.84 14.21 -10.82
C ASP A 107 23.52 12.79 -11.34
N ASP A 108 23.95 11.75 -10.63
CA ASP A 108 23.67 10.36 -11.02
C ASP A 108 22.35 9.88 -10.40
N PRO A 109 21.41 9.36 -11.19
CA PRO A 109 20.14 8.84 -10.68
C PRO A 109 20.28 7.53 -9.90
N ARG A 110 21.32 6.72 -10.14
CA ARG A 110 21.49 5.39 -9.49
C ARG A 110 21.63 5.46 -7.97
N PRO A 111 22.55 6.28 -7.39
CA PRO A 111 22.61 6.42 -5.93
C PRO A 111 21.32 6.99 -5.35
N LYS A 112 20.59 7.86 -6.07
CA LYS A 112 19.28 8.36 -5.65
C LYS A 112 18.29 7.20 -5.51
N LEU A 113 18.17 6.32 -6.52
CA LEU A 113 17.26 5.18 -6.49
C LEU A 113 17.62 4.13 -5.43
N VAL A 114 18.90 3.87 -5.18
CA VAL A 114 19.31 3.01 -4.05
C VAL A 114 18.97 3.67 -2.71
N ALA A 115 19.14 4.99 -2.60
CA ALA A 115 18.77 5.76 -1.41
C ALA A 115 17.26 5.73 -1.15
N VAL A 116 16.41 5.69 -2.19
CA VAL A 116 14.94 5.53 -2.04
C VAL A 116 14.64 4.29 -1.20
N HIS A 117 15.24 3.14 -1.54
CA HIS A 117 15.04 1.90 -0.80
C HIS A 117 15.49 2.06 0.66
N ILE A 118 16.71 2.54 0.89
CA ILE A 118 17.29 2.67 2.23
C ILE A 118 16.46 3.62 3.10
N PHE A 119 16.18 4.82 2.61
CA PHE A 119 15.47 5.86 3.38
C PHE A 119 13.99 5.54 3.61
N THR A 120 13.36 4.77 2.72
CA THR A 120 12.00 4.25 2.95
C THR A 120 11.94 3.39 4.22
N PHE A 121 12.92 2.49 4.41
CA PHE A 121 12.92 1.55 5.53
C PHE A 121 13.73 2.02 6.75
N SER A 122 14.57 3.05 6.64
CA SER A 122 15.31 3.64 7.77
C SER A 122 14.58 4.79 8.46
N GLY A 123 13.34 5.11 8.05
CA GLY A 123 12.51 6.11 8.72
C GLY A 123 12.66 7.53 8.17
N SER A 124 13.11 7.70 6.93
CA SER A 124 13.21 8.99 6.23
C SER A 124 12.40 9.03 4.92
N PRO A 125 11.10 8.68 4.91
CA PRO A 125 10.33 8.53 3.69
C PRO A 125 10.18 9.85 2.90
N GLN A 126 10.17 11.03 3.54
CA GLN A 126 10.14 12.29 2.79
C GLN A 126 11.38 12.47 1.92
N ARG A 127 12.56 12.12 2.45
CA ARG A 127 13.82 12.20 1.70
C ARG A 127 13.87 11.17 0.58
N ALA A 128 13.41 9.94 0.85
CA ALA A 128 13.27 8.91 -0.19
C ALA A 128 12.40 9.42 -1.36
N ALA A 129 11.27 10.03 -1.05
CA ALA A 129 10.36 10.59 -2.03
C ALA A 129 10.95 11.74 -2.85
N ASP A 130 11.63 12.68 -2.20
CA ASP A 130 12.27 13.79 -2.90
C ASP A 130 13.38 13.28 -3.87
N LEU A 131 14.14 12.26 -3.45
CA LEU A 131 15.15 11.61 -4.28
C LEU A 131 14.54 10.82 -5.44
N TRP A 132 13.44 10.09 -5.22
CA TRP A 132 12.75 9.38 -6.29
C TRP A 132 12.14 10.35 -7.31
N LEU A 133 11.52 11.44 -6.85
CA LEU A 133 10.97 12.48 -7.72
C LEU A 133 12.08 13.19 -8.52
N ALA A 134 13.26 13.40 -7.94
CA ALA A 134 14.41 13.91 -8.67
C ALA A 134 14.91 12.91 -9.74
N ALA A 135 15.18 11.67 -9.33
CA ALA A 135 15.66 10.62 -10.23
C ALA A 135 14.69 10.31 -11.38
N SER A 136 13.37 10.32 -11.12
CA SER A 136 12.36 10.10 -12.16
C SER A 136 12.24 11.23 -13.17
N ARG A 137 12.67 12.46 -12.83
CA ARG A 137 12.77 13.57 -13.80
C ARG A 137 14.03 13.47 -14.63
N GLU A 138 15.15 13.13 -14.01
CA GLU A 138 16.45 13.00 -14.67
C GLU A 138 16.52 11.77 -15.58
N ALA A 139 15.96 10.65 -15.13
CA ALA A 139 16.09 9.34 -15.75
C ALA A 139 14.83 8.48 -15.53
N PRO A 140 13.72 8.79 -16.25
CA PRO A 140 12.43 8.11 -16.06
C PRO A 140 12.51 6.59 -16.27
N ASP A 141 13.34 6.13 -17.20
CA ASP A 141 13.51 4.69 -17.48
C ASP A 141 14.15 3.93 -16.33
N PHE A 142 15.12 4.55 -15.64
CA PHE A 142 15.71 3.97 -14.43
C PHE A 142 14.72 4.00 -13.26
N ALA A 143 13.97 5.10 -13.10
CA ALA A 143 12.94 5.17 -12.06
C ALA A 143 11.85 4.12 -12.26
N ARG A 144 11.51 3.77 -13.51
CA ARG A 144 10.59 2.66 -13.85
C ARG A 144 11.06 1.29 -13.37
N MET A 145 12.35 1.12 -13.10
CA MET A 145 12.90 -0.12 -12.57
C MET A 145 12.77 -0.23 -11.05
N THR A 146 12.34 0.84 -10.36
CA THR A 146 12.12 0.81 -8.91
C THR A 146 11.15 -0.30 -8.57
N ASP A 147 11.51 -1.12 -7.58
CA ASP A 147 10.66 -2.21 -7.10
C ASP A 147 9.30 -1.69 -6.63
N ARG A 148 8.22 -2.29 -7.13
CA ARG A 148 6.85 -1.88 -6.80
C ARG A 148 6.60 -1.85 -5.31
N TYR A 149 7.05 -2.87 -4.59
CA TYR A 149 6.87 -2.94 -3.14
C TYR A 149 7.56 -1.78 -2.41
N VAL A 150 8.69 -1.26 -2.93
CA VAL A 150 9.36 -0.09 -2.36
C VAL A 150 8.51 1.17 -2.54
N LEU A 151 7.90 1.38 -3.71
CA LEU A 151 7.03 2.55 -3.94
C LEU A 151 5.71 2.46 -3.17
N ASP A 152 5.10 1.28 -3.12
CA ASP A 152 3.93 1.02 -2.27
C ASP A 152 4.25 1.30 -0.79
N ALA A 153 5.41 0.85 -0.31
CA ALA A 153 5.86 1.13 1.06
C ALA A 153 6.16 2.62 1.29
N LEU A 154 6.76 3.30 0.32
CA LEU A 154 7.10 4.72 0.40
C LEU A 154 5.85 5.59 0.50
N THR A 155 4.90 5.42 -0.42
CA THR A 155 3.64 6.17 -0.45
C THR A 155 2.81 5.89 0.81
N GLY A 156 2.74 4.63 1.25
CA GLY A 156 2.11 4.24 2.52
C GLY A 156 2.72 4.96 3.74
N ARG A 157 4.05 4.96 3.85
CA ARG A 157 4.76 5.61 4.98
C ARG A 157 4.61 7.13 4.98
N LEU A 158 4.57 7.76 3.82
CA LEU A 158 4.26 9.19 3.70
C LEU A 158 2.85 9.49 4.21
N ALA A 159 1.86 8.67 3.84
CA ALA A 159 0.49 8.83 4.33
C ALA A 159 0.40 8.63 5.86
N GLU A 160 1.15 7.68 6.42
CA GLU A 160 1.22 7.40 7.87
C GLU A 160 1.77 8.53 8.73
N ILE A 161 2.59 9.41 8.15
CA ILE A 161 3.12 10.60 8.83
C ILE A 161 2.38 11.88 8.42
N GLY A 162 1.31 11.75 7.62
CA GLY A 162 0.44 12.85 7.22
C GLY A 162 0.89 13.60 5.95
N ASP A 163 1.94 13.15 5.28
CA ASP A 163 2.48 13.78 4.06
C ASP A 163 1.83 13.23 2.78
N ARG A 164 0.50 13.31 2.72
CA ARG A 164 -0.28 12.78 1.59
C ARG A 164 0.01 13.51 0.29
N ALA A 165 0.25 14.82 0.35
CA ALA A 165 0.58 15.60 -0.84
C ALA A 165 1.85 15.08 -1.56
N ARG A 166 2.86 14.64 -0.80
CA ARG A 166 4.07 14.05 -1.40
C ARG A 166 3.82 12.63 -1.92
N ALA A 167 2.97 11.84 -1.26
CA ALA A 167 2.55 10.53 -1.76
C ALA A 167 1.80 10.67 -3.10
N ASP A 168 0.86 11.61 -3.19
CA ASP A 168 0.12 11.91 -4.42
C ASP A 168 1.06 12.37 -5.55
N ARG A 169 2.07 13.21 -5.27
CA ARG A 169 3.08 13.58 -6.28
C ARG A 169 3.84 12.37 -6.83
N ILE A 170 4.15 11.38 -5.99
CA ILE A 170 4.80 10.14 -6.46
C ILE A 170 3.86 9.38 -7.38
N LEU A 171 2.62 9.12 -6.94
CA LEU A 171 1.63 8.39 -7.72
C LEU A 171 1.29 9.09 -9.06
N ALA A 172 1.16 10.41 -9.05
CA ALA A 172 0.96 11.17 -10.29
C ALA A 172 2.15 10.99 -11.24
N ARG A 173 3.37 11.09 -10.71
CA ARG A 173 4.60 10.91 -11.49
C ARG A 173 4.77 9.49 -12.01
N GLU A 174 4.35 8.48 -11.25
CA GLU A 174 4.28 7.09 -11.71
C GLU A 174 3.42 6.98 -12.98
N GLY A 175 2.23 7.57 -12.97
CA GLY A 175 1.37 7.66 -14.16
C GLY A 175 2.03 8.38 -15.34
N GLU A 176 2.65 9.54 -15.09
CA GLU A 176 3.32 10.36 -16.12
C GLU A 176 4.45 9.62 -16.84
N ILE A 177 5.27 8.85 -16.11
CA ILE A 177 6.41 8.15 -16.71
C ILE A 177 6.05 6.77 -17.28
N GLY A 178 4.78 6.35 -17.16
CA GLY A 178 4.36 4.99 -17.51
C GLY A 178 4.99 3.94 -16.59
N TYR A 179 5.15 4.25 -15.30
CA TYR A 179 5.47 3.26 -14.27
C TYR A 179 4.38 2.19 -14.26
N SER A 180 4.78 0.94 -14.01
CA SER A 180 3.97 -0.28 -14.17
C SER A 180 2.57 -0.18 -13.55
N ALA A 181 1.62 0.38 -14.28
CA ALA A 181 0.21 0.42 -13.94
C ALA A 181 -0.47 -0.86 -14.45
N ALA A 182 0.16 -2.01 -14.18
CA ALA A 182 -0.26 -3.30 -14.71
C ALA A 182 -1.59 -3.74 -14.09
N LEU A 183 -1.84 -3.37 -12.82
CA LEU A 183 -3.08 -3.68 -12.14
C LEU A 183 -4.05 -2.49 -12.20
N ALA A 184 -5.35 -2.79 -12.33
CA ALA A 184 -6.40 -1.78 -12.34
C ALA A 184 -6.39 -0.81 -11.13
N PRO A 185 -6.14 -1.25 -9.88
CA PRO A 185 -6.08 -0.32 -8.75
C PRO A 185 -4.95 0.72 -8.88
N GLU A 186 -3.81 0.35 -9.46
CA GLU A 186 -2.67 1.27 -9.65
C GLU A 186 -3.01 2.32 -10.71
N ARG A 187 -3.62 1.90 -11.84
CA ARG A 187 -4.12 2.83 -12.87
C ARG A 187 -5.10 3.84 -12.27
N SER A 188 -6.03 3.37 -11.43
CA SER A 188 -6.97 4.24 -10.73
C SER A 188 -6.27 5.21 -9.79
N GLY A 189 -5.35 4.71 -8.93
CA GLY A 189 -4.64 5.53 -7.95
C GLY A 189 -3.76 6.62 -8.58
N THR A 190 -3.06 6.29 -9.68
CA THR A 190 -2.26 7.28 -10.42
C THR A 190 -3.14 8.35 -11.08
N ALA A 191 -4.30 7.97 -11.64
CA ALA A 191 -5.27 8.92 -12.19
C ALA A 191 -5.90 9.82 -11.11
N LEU A 192 -6.23 9.26 -9.95
CA LEU A 192 -6.70 10.03 -8.79
C LEU A 192 -5.63 11.04 -8.37
N ALA A 193 -4.38 10.59 -8.21
CA ALA A 193 -3.28 11.45 -7.81
C ALA A 193 -3.03 12.61 -8.79
N ALA A 194 -3.03 12.32 -10.10
CA ALA A 194 -2.93 13.36 -11.14
C ALA A 194 -4.09 14.38 -11.04
N THR A 195 -5.31 13.90 -10.80
CA THR A 195 -6.47 14.78 -10.56
C THR A 195 -6.27 15.67 -9.34
N LEU A 196 -5.76 15.12 -8.23
CA LEU A 196 -5.50 15.87 -7.00
C LEU A 196 -4.41 16.94 -7.20
N GLU A 197 -3.33 16.63 -7.92
CA GLU A 197 -2.28 17.60 -8.25
C GLU A 197 -2.81 18.73 -9.14
N ALA A 198 -3.55 18.40 -10.20
CA ALA A 198 -4.15 19.40 -11.08
C ALA A 198 -5.11 20.33 -10.32
N MET A 199 -5.92 19.77 -9.41
CA MET A 199 -6.80 20.57 -8.55
C MET A 199 -6.02 21.49 -7.59
N ARG A 200 -4.92 21.02 -7.00
CA ARG A 200 -4.05 21.88 -6.17
C ARG A 200 -3.37 22.99 -6.97
N ALA A 201 -3.06 22.74 -8.24
CA ALA A 201 -2.53 23.73 -9.16
C ALA A 201 -3.60 24.68 -9.73
N GLY A 202 -4.88 24.54 -9.33
CA GLY A 202 -5.98 25.36 -9.84
C GLY A 202 -6.39 25.03 -11.30
N LYS A 203 -5.92 23.91 -11.85
CA LYS A 203 -6.17 23.48 -13.22
C LYS A 203 -7.37 22.54 -13.30
N VAL A 204 -8.56 23.10 -13.12
CA VAL A 204 -9.81 22.33 -13.06
C VAL A 204 -10.08 21.55 -14.36
N ASP A 205 -9.84 22.16 -15.52
CA ASP A 205 -10.06 21.50 -16.82
C ASP A 205 -9.11 20.30 -17.01
N GLU A 206 -7.84 20.45 -16.63
CA GLU A 206 -6.86 19.34 -16.64
C GLU A 206 -7.33 18.21 -15.71
N ALA A 207 -7.72 18.55 -14.48
CA ALA A 207 -8.27 17.57 -13.53
C ALA A 207 -9.50 16.84 -14.07
N ALA A 208 -10.40 17.53 -14.77
CA ALA A 208 -11.59 16.92 -15.36
C ALA A 208 -11.26 15.87 -16.44
N THR A 209 -10.15 16.01 -17.16
CA THR A 209 -9.73 15.04 -18.19
C THR A 209 -9.33 13.69 -17.59
N HIS A 210 -8.88 13.66 -16.34
CA HIS A 210 -8.44 12.45 -15.66
C HIS A 210 -9.59 11.62 -15.06
N ILE A 211 -10.79 12.19 -14.87
CA ILE A 211 -11.92 11.52 -14.22
C ILE A 211 -12.25 10.16 -14.85
N ASN A 212 -12.18 10.06 -16.17
CA ASN A 212 -12.50 8.82 -16.88
C ASN A 212 -11.49 7.69 -16.65
N ALA A 213 -10.26 8.04 -16.24
CA ALA A 213 -9.21 7.07 -15.94
C ALA A 213 -9.26 6.57 -14.48
N ILE A 214 -10.02 7.23 -13.61
CA ILE A 214 -10.22 6.78 -12.23
C ILE A 214 -11.22 5.61 -12.24
N ALA A 215 -10.69 4.40 -12.18
CA ALA A 215 -11.47 3.19 -12.31
C ALA A 215 -12.13 2.78 -10.98
N ASP A 216 -11.43 2.91 -9.86
CA ASP A 216 -11.94 2.49 -8.56
C ASP A 216 -13.04 3.45 -8.05
N PRO A 217 -14.26 2.98 -7.77
CA PRO A 217 -15.31 3.82 -7.21
C PRO A 217 -14.96 4.40 -5.83
N ASP A 218 -14.11 3.76 -5.02
CA ASP A 218 -13.64 4.33 -3.75
C ASP A 218 -12.75 5.57 -3.98
N ASP A 219 -11.96 5.55 -5.06
CA ASP A 219 -11.14 6.70 -5.48
C ASP A 219 -12.02 7.84 -5.97
N LEU A 220 -12.98 7.56 -6.86
CA LEU A 220 -13.95 8.57 -7.32
C LEU A 220 -14.77 9.15 -6.17
N MET A 221 -15.19 8.31 -5.22
CA MET A 221 -15.95 8.76 -4.06
C MET A 221 -15.19 9.83 -3.27
N THR A 222 -13.86 9.74 -3.17
CA THR A 222 -13.00 10.78 -2.54
C THR A 222 -13.24 12.17 -3.12
N LEU A 223 -13.33 12.26 -4.44
CA LEU A 223 -13.57 13.51 -5.16
C LEU A 223 -15.05 13.89 -5.07
N TYR A 224 -15.94 12.89 -5.18
CA TYR A 224 -17.37 13.09 -5.24
C TYR A 224 -17.95 13.61 -3.91
N ILE A 225 -17.35 13.33 -2.76
CA ILE A 225 -17.90 13.72 -1.45
C ILE A 225 -17.30 14.99 -0.85
N ASP A 226 -16.10 15.41 -1.27
CA ASP A 226 -15.39 16.58 -0.71
C ASP A 226 -15.64 17.84 -1.55
N ARG A 227 -16.08 18.93 -0.90
CA ARG A 227 -16.46 20.18 -1.58
C ARG A 227 -15.29 20.88 -2.26
N ARG A 228 -14.04 20.57 -1.87
CA ARG A 228 -12.84 21.05 -2.61
C ARG A 228 -12.85 20.64 -4.07
N TYR A 229 -13.51 19.54 -4.41
CA TYR A 229 -13.60 19.01 -5.77
C TYR A 229 -14.98 19.20 -6.39
N ALA A 230 -15.80 20.11 -5.86
CA ALA A 230 -17.16 20.33 -6.33
C ALA A 230 -17.27 20.67 -7.81
N ALA A 231 -16.26 21.34 -8.38
CA ALA A 231 -16.21 21.64 -9.81
C ALA A 231 -16.13 20.38 -10.70
N LEU A 232 -15.64 19.25 -10.16
CA LEU A 232 -15.54 17.98 -10.88
C LEU A 232 -16.81 17.13 -10.75
N TRP A 233 -17.73 17.47 -9.83
CA TRP A 233 -18.92 16.65 -9.56
C TRP A 233 -19.82 16.42 -10.78
N PRO A 234 -20.10 17.41 -11.65
CA PRO A 234 -20.89 17.17 -12.86
C PRO A 234 -20.24 16.12 -13.77
N ARG A 235 -18.91 16.18 -13.93
CA ARG A 235 -18.16 15.24 -14.75
C ARG A 235 -18.17 13.82 -14.16
N ILE A 236 -18.05 13.71 -12.83
CA ILE A 236 -18.13 12.42 -12.14
C ILE A 236 -19.54 11.83 -12.27
N ALA A 237 -20.59 12.63 -12.11
CA ALA A 237 -21.97 12.17 -12.25
C ALA A 237 -22.27 11.69 -13.68
N GLU A 238 -21.83 12.44 -14.70
CA GLU A 238 -21.94 12.05 -16.11
C GLU A 238 -21.22 10.71 -16.38
N TRP A 239 -20.02 10.54 -15.85
CA TRP A 239 -19.21 9.35 -16.11
C TRP A 239 -19.67 8.11 -15.33
N ALA A 240 -19.90 8.25 -14.03
CA ALA A 240 -20.07 7.14 -13.09
C ALA A 240 -21.52 6.90 -12.65
N GLY A 241 -22.41 7.86 -12.88
CA GLY A 241 -23.75 7.91 -12.31
C GLY A 241 -23.76 8.50 -10.89
N ASP A 242 -24.93 8.94 -10.43
CA ASP A 242 -25.09 9.61 -9.12
C ASP A 242 -24.75 8.71 -7.91
N ASP A 243 -24.83 7.39 -8.09
CA ASP A 243 -24.53 6.37 -7.09
C ASP A 243 -23.21 5.61 -7.36
N LEU A 244 -22.45 6.03 -8.38
CA LEU A 244 -21.22 5.39 -8.87
C LEU A 244 -21.39 3.93 -9.34
N SER A 245 -22.63 3.43 -9.50
CA SER A 245 -22.89 2.02 -9.85
C SER A 245 -22.37 1.64 -11.24
N GLY A 246 -22.41 2.57 -12.20
CA GLY A 246 -21.85 2.37 -13.53
C GLY A 246 -20.34 2.16 -13.47
N GLN A 247 -19.64 2.92 -12.63
CA GLN A 247 -18.21 2.76 -12.42
C GLN A 247 -17.89 1.45 -11.69
N SER A 248 -18.66 1.14 -10.64
CA SER A 248 -18.56 -0.11 -9.88
C SER A 248 -18.60 -1.35 -10.77
N LEU A 249 -19.52 -1.37 -11.75
CA LEU A 249 -19.62 -2.44 -12.74
C LEU A 249 -18.37 -2.54 -13.61
N ARG A 250 -17.92 -1.43 -14.22
CA ARG A 250 -16.75 -1.40 -15.12
C ARG A 250 -15.48 -1.87 -14.41
N TYR A 251 -15.23 -1.36 -13.22
CA TYR A 251 -14.05 -1.73 -12.44
C TYR A 251 -14.05 -3.20 -12.04
N THR A 252 -15.20 -3.72 -11.60
CA THR A 252 -15.31 -5.14 -11.22
C THR A 252 -15.11 -6.06 -12.45
N GLN A 253 -15.55 -5.64 -13.64
CA GLN A 253 -15.27 -6.36 -14.90
C GLN A 253 -13.80 -6.32 -15.30
N GLU A 254 -13.15 -5.18 -15.11
CA GLU A 254 -11.72 -5.01 -15.37
C GLU A 254 -10.87 -5.90 -14.46
N LEU A 255 -11.14 -5.89 -13.15
CA LEU A 255 -10.45 -6.75 -12.19
C LEU A 255 -10.61 -8.24 -12.52
N ARG A 256 -11.82 -8.67 -12.93
CA ARG A 256 -12.04 -10.03 -13.40
C ARG A 256 -11.20 -10.34 -14.65
N ARG A 257 -11.14 -9.42 -15.62
CA ARG A 257 -10.34 -9.59 -16.85
C ARG A 257 -8.86 -9.74 -16.52
N ASP A 258 -8.33 -8.88 -15.65
CA ASP A 258 -6.92 -8.91 -15.25
C ASP A 258 -6.58 -10.25 -14.56
N TRP A 259 -7.46 -10.74 -13.66
CA TRP A 259 -7.30 -12.06 -13.05
C TRP A 259 -7.40 -13.21 -14.05
N VAL A 260 -8.44 -13.27 -14.89
CA VAL A 260 -8.62 -14.34 -15.88
C VAL A 260 -7.45 -14.41 -16.87
N ALA A 261 -6.83 -13.28 -17.18
CA ALA A 261 -5.69 -13.23 -18.09
C ALA A 261 -4.39 -13.81 -17.52
N SER A 262 -4.21 -13.80 -16.19
CA SER A 262 -2.94 -14.17 -15.55
C SER A 262 -3.03 -15.34 -14.57
N ASP A 263 -4.18 -15.57 -13.92
CA ASP A 263 -4.42 -16.59 -12.89
C ASP A 263 -3.37 -16.63 -11.75
N THR A 264 -2.88 -15.45 -11.36
CA THR A 264 -1.89 -15.29 -10.27
C THR A 264 -2.56 -14.82 -8.98
N PHE A 265 -1.91 -15.05 -7.84
CA PHE A 265 -2.39 -14.50 -6.55
C PHE A 265 -2.44 -12.95 -6.56
N ASP A 266 -1.49 -12.30 -7.25
CA ASP A 266 -1.43 -10.84 -7.34
C ASP A 266 -2.60 -10.24 -8.11
N THR A 267 -3.04 -10.88 -9.20
CA THR A 267 -4.20 -10.42 -9.98
C THR A 267 -5.53 -10.86 -9.35
N ALA A 268 -5.55 -12.02 -8.68
CA ALA A 268 -6.72 -12.49 -7.93
C ALA A 268 -7.02 -11.62 -6.70
N THR A 269 -6.01 -11.11 -6.01
CA THR A 269 -6.18 -10.39 -4.73
C THR A 269 -7.05 -9.13 -4.86
N PRO A 270 -6.80 -8.20 -5.79
CA PRO A 270 -7.67 -7.05 -6.02
C PRO A 270 -9.11 -7.45 -6.35
N TYR A 271 -9.32 -8.45 -7.20
CA TYR A 271 -10.65 -8.91 -7.57
C TYR A 271 -11.39 -9.54 -6.37
N ALA A 272 -10.70 -10.36 -5.58
CA ALA A 272 -11.25 -10.94 -4.35
C ALA A 272 -11.60 -9.87 -3.31
N ARG A 273 -10.75 -8.84 -3.13
CA ARG A 273 -11.03 -7.71 -2.24
C ARG A 273 -12.26 -6.94 -2.68
N ARG A 274 -12.39 -6.70 -4.00
CA ARG A 274 -13.55 -6.04 -4.57
C ARG A 274 -14.84 -6.83 -4.35
N LEU A 275 -14.83 -8.13 -4.61
CA LEU A 275 -15.98 -8.98 -4.36
C LEU A 275 -16.32 -9.05 -2.86
N ALA A 276 -15.31 -9.07 -1.99
CA ALA A 276 -15.50 -9.05 -0.54
C ALA A 276 -16.07 -7.71 -0.02
N SER A 277 -15.70 -6.56 -0.61
CA SER A 277 -16.26 -5.25 -0.26
C SER A 277 -17.74 -5.15 -0.68
N LEU A 278 -18.08 -5.76 -1.83
CA LEU A 278 -19.46 -5.95 -2.31
C LEU A 278 -20.22 -7.06 -1.58
N ARG A 279 -19.62 -7.64 -0.53
CA ARG A 279 -20.17 -8.73 0.32
C ARG A 279 -20.54 -10.00 -0.43
N ALA A 280 -19.92 -10.25 -1.58
CA ALA A 280 -20.10 -11.46 -2.36
C ALA A 280 -19.23 -12.61 -1.81
N TYR A 281 -19.35 -12.93 -0.52
CA TYR A 281 -18.46 -13.87 0.16
C TYR A 281 -18.49 -15.28 -0.44
N ASP A 282 -19.68 -15.79 -0.78
CA ASP A 282 -19.81 -17.10 -1.43
C ASP A 282 -19.10 -17.14 -2.79
N VAL A 283 -19.13 -16.03 -3.52
CA VAL A 283 -18.41 -15.87 -4.79
C VAL A 283 -16.90 -15.88 -4.56
N VAL A 284 -16.42 -15.12 -3.57
CA VAL A 284 -14.99 -15.09 -3.19
C VAL A 284 -14.51 -16.51 -2.85
N ILE A 285 -15.27 -17.21 -2.01
CA ILE A 285 -14.93 -18.58 -1.61
C ILE A 285 -14.89 -19.51 -2.82
N LYS A 286 -15.94 -19.50 -3.65
CA LYS A 286 -16.07 -20.41 -4.79
C LYS A 286 -14.98 -20.19 -5.85
N LEU A 287 -14.61 -18.94 -6.13
CA LEU A 287 -13.60 -18.62 -7.15
C LEU A 287 -12.17 -18.83 -6.64
N PHE A 288 -11.87 -18.41 -5.41
CA PHE A 288 -10.47 -18.26 -4.98
C PHE A 288 -10.00 -19.31 -3.97
N LEU A 289 -10.89 -20.01 -3.25
CA LEU A 289 -10.46 -21.09 -2.37
C LEU A 289 -9.73 -22.22 -3.14
N PRO A 290 -10.19 -22.66 -4.34
CA PRO A 290 -9.48 -23.70 -5.11
C PRO A 290 -8.06 -23.31 -5.53
N MET A 291 -7.74 -22.00 -5.63
CA MET A 291 -6.37 -21.55 -5.91
C MET A 291 -5.39 -21.96 -4.82
N PHE A 292 -5.86 -22.32 -3.63
CA PHE A 292 -5.00 -22.81 -2.55
C PHE A 292 -4.72 -24.31 -2.65
N ASP A 293 -5.32 -25.05 -3.58
CA ASP A 293 -5.00 -26.46 -3.81
C ASP A 293 -3.56 -26.64 -4.34
N ARG A 294 -3.05 -25.67 -5.11
CA ARG A 294 -1.66 -25.63 -5.59
C ARG A 294 -0.63 -25.13 -4.56
N VAL A 295 -1.07 -24.63 -3.41
CA VAL A 295 -0.16 -24.13 -2.34
C VAL A 295 0.43 -25.31 -1.58
N GLN A 296 1.74 -25.51 -1.72
CA GLN A 296 2.51 -26.58 -1.08
C GLN A 296 3.84 -26.04 -0.53
N PRO A 297 4.38 -26.63 0.57
CA PRO A 297 5.70 -26.27 1.09
C PRO A 297 6.79 -26.38 0.01
N GLY A 298 7.61 -25.33 -0.11
CA GLY A 298 8.69 -25.25 -1.10
C GLY A 298 8.25 -24.90 -2.52
N GLY A 299 6.94 -24.76 -2.78
CA GLY A 299 6.40 -24.25 -4.04
C GLY A 299 6.47 -22.71 -4.13
N ASP A 300 6.21 -22.19 -5.34
CA ASP A 300 6.01 -20.75 -5.50
C ASP A 300 4.64 -20.35 -4.94
N VAL A 301 4.67 -19.56 -3.87
CA VAL A 301 3.50 -19.08 -3.14
C VAL A 301 3.46 -17.56 -3.08
N ALA A 302 4.22 -16.88 -3.94
CA ALA A 302 4.24 -15.43 -4.00
C ALA A 302 2.81 -14.87 -4.16
N GLY A 303 2.43 -13.96 -3.26
CA GLY A 303 1.13 -13.31 -3.25
C GLY A 303 0.05 -14.07 -2.48
N ALA A 304 0.26 -15.36 -2.16
CA ALA A 304 -0.71 -16.16 -1.39
C ALA A 304 -0.97 -15.55 0.00
N GLU A 305 0.04 -14.92 0.59
CA GLU A 305 -0.08 -14.21 1.88
C GLU A 305 -1.02 -13.00 1.84
N PHE A 306 -1.34 -12.48 0.66
CA PHE A 306 -2.28 -11.36 0.48
C PHE A 306 -3.69 -11.82 0.11
N LEU A 307 -3.83 -12.92 -0.63
CA LEU A 307 -5.13 -13.48 -0.98
C LEU A 307 -5.76 -14.27 0.19
N ALA A 308 -4.94 -15.06 0.92
CA ALA A 308 -5.45 -15.94 1.99
C ALA A 308 -6.23 -15.18 3.07
N PRO A 309 -5.80 -14.00 3.55
CA PRO A 309 -6.59 -13.20 4.50
C PRO A 309 -7.98 -12.81 3.99
N VAL A 310 -8.12 -12.53 2.68
CA VAL A 310 -9.40 -12.13 2.07
C VAL A 310 -10.36 -13.33 2.03
N VAL A 311 -9.88 -14.47 1.56
CA VAL A 311 -10.68 -15.71 1.48
C VAL A 311 -11.01 -16.26 2.88
N ALA A 312 -10.07 -16.22 3.82
CA ALA A 312 -10.30 -16.62 5.20
C ALA A 312 -11.38 -15.75 5.88
N ARG A 313 -11.35 -14.43 5.65
CA ARG A 313 -12.40 -13.53 6.15
C ARG A 313 -13.75 -13.82 5.51
N ALA A 314 -13.80 -14.13 4.22
CA ALA A 314 -15.04 -14.52 3.54
C ALA A 314 -15.61 -15.81 4.17
N LEU A 315 -14.79 -16.85 4.35
CA LEU A 315 -15.16 -18.09 5.04
C LEU A 315 -15.72 -17.83 6.45
N ALA A 316 -15.04 -17.02 7.26
CA ALA A 316 -15.51 -16.70 8.60
C ALA A 316 -16.84 -15.92 8.59
N SER A 317 -17.01 -14.99 7.64
CA SER A 317 -18.24 -14.20 7.49
C SER A 317 -19.44 -15.06 7.09
N THR A 318 -19.23 -16.23 6.47
CA THR A 318 -20.25 -17.23 6.15
C THR A 318 -20.35 -18.35 7.20
N GLY A 319 -19.77 -18.19 8.39
CA GLY A 319 -19.84 -19.18 9.48
C GLY A 319 -18.87 -20.36 9.36
N ARG A 320 -17.91 -20.33 8.42
CA ARG A 320 -16.92 -21.39 8.16
C ARG A 320 -15.56 -21.06 8.81
N GLY A 321 -15.58 -20.63 10.07
CA GLY A 321 -14.39 -20.15 10.79
C GLY A 321 -13.27 -21.19 10.95
N ALA A 322 -13.61 -22.47 11.10
CA ALA A 322 -12.62 -23.55 11.18
C ALA A 322 -11.83 -23.70 9.86
N GLU A 323 -12.51 -23.62 8.72
CA GLU A 323 -11.87 -23.68 7.39
C GLU A 323 -11.03 -22.42 7.12
N ALA A 324 -11.48 -21.26 7.60
CA ALA A 324 -10.69 -20.04 7.54
C ALA A 324 -9.34 -20.19 8.27
N ARG A 325 -9.33 -20.77 9.48
CA ARG A 325 -8.12 -21.02 10.26
C ARG A 325 -7.22 -22.08 9.60
N ALA A 326 -7.81 -23.11 8.99
CA ALA A 326 -7.08 -24.15 8.25
C ALA A 326 -6.40 -23.59 6.99
N LEU A 327 -7.08 -22.71 6.24
CA LEU A 327 -6.51 -22.02 5.07
C LEU A 327 -5.28 -21.17 5.45
N LEU A 328 -5.38 -20.39 6.53
CA LEU A 328 -4.25 -19.59 7.02
C LEU A 328 -3.09 -20.49 7.46
N ALA A 329 -3.36 -21.63 8.10
CA ALA A 329 -2.33 -22.56 8.55
C ALA A 329 -1.59 -23.19 7.36
N LYS A 330 -2.34 -23.63 6.34
CA LYS A 330 -1.79 -24.16 5.09
C LYS A 330 -0.88 -23.12 4.42
N THR A 331 -1.34 -21.87 4.34
CA THR A 331 -0.59 -20.77 3.73
C THR A 331 0.69 -20.48 4.51
N ALA A 332 0.62 -20.37 5.84
CA ALA A 332 1.78 -20.14 6.71
C ALA A 332 2.85 -21.24 6.56
N ALA A 333 2.42 -22.50 6.52
CA ALA A 333 3.33 -23.64 6.37
C ALA A 333 4.04 -23.68 5.00
N ALA A 334 3.45 -23.05 3.98
CA ALA A 334 4.02 -23.00 2.65
C ALA A 334 5.01 -21.83 2.44
N LEU A 335 5.03 -20.84 3.34
CA LEU A 335 5.95 -19.70 3.24
C LEU A 335 7.42 -20.15 3.40
N PRO A 336 8.35 -19.62 2.58
CA PRO A 336 9.79 -19.84 2.78
C PRO A 336 10.26 -19.34 4.16
N ASP A 337 11.34 -19.93 4.71
CA ASP A 337 11.89 -19.55 6.03
C ASP A 337 12.11 -18.04 6.16
N ALA A 338 12.75 -17.43 5.14
CA ALA A 338 13.00 -15.99 5.12
C ALA A 338 11.72 -15.12 5.13
N ALA A 339 10.60 -15.64 4.62
CA ALA A 339 9.31 -14.97 4.69
C ALA A 339 8.62 -15.18 6.05
N ARG A 340 8.81 -16.35 6.68
CA ARG A 340 8.34 -16.66 8.05
C ARG A 340 9.02 -15.79 9.11
N GLU A 341 10.27 -15.42 8.88
CA GLU A 341 11.04 -14.51 9.75
C GLU A 341 10.92 -13.03 9.35
N GLY A 342 10.12 -12.73 8.32
CA GLY A 342 9.96 -11.39 7.75
C GLY A 342 8.60 -10.75 8.04
N GLY A 343 8.41 -9.53 7.54
CA GLY A 343 7.14 -8.80 7.67
C GLY A 343 5.96 -9.49 6.96
N ASN A 344 6.20 -10.37 5.98
CA ASN A 344 5.13 -11.08 5.28
C ASN A 344 4.41 -12.08 6.19
N ALA A 345 5.10 -12.70 7.15
CA ALA A 345 4.47 -13.57 8.15
C ALA A 345 3.42 -12.83 8.99
N LEU A 346 3.68 -11.55 9.29
CA LEU A 346 2.76 -10.70 10.05
C LEU A 346 1.42 -10.49 9.32
N ASN A 347 1.35 -10.63 7.99
CA ASN A 347 0.07 -10.57 7.28
C ASN A 347 -0.83 -11.75 7.66
N ILE A 348 -0.25 -12.96 7.81
CA ILE A 348 -1.00 -14.14 8.24
C ILE A 348 -1.36 -14.04 9.72
N ASP A 349 -0.47 -13.54 10.57
CA ASP A 349 -0.77 -13.33 11.99
C ASP A 349 -1.87 -12.29 12.20
N ALA A 350 -1.83 -11.19 11.44
CA ALA A 350 -2.89 -10.18 11.42
C ALA A 350 -4.22 -10.76 10.91
N ALA A 351 -4.18 -11.71 9.97
CA ALA A 351 -5.38 -12.41 9.51
C ALA A 351 -5.99 -13.27 10.62
N TYR A 352 -5.19 -14.06 11.33
CA TYR A 352 -5.67 -14.81 12.50
C TYR A 352 -6.25 -13.91 13.58
N LEU A 353 -5.55 -12.82 13.91
CA LEU A 353 -6.06 -11.80 14.82
C LEU A 353 -7.40 -11.22 14.34
N THR A 354 -7.55 -11.00 13.03
CA THR A 354 -8.81 -10.53 12.45
C THR A 354 -9.93 -11.56 12.61
N LEU A 355 -9.65 -12.85 12.45
CA LEU A 355 -10.66 -13.90 12.69
C LEU A 355 -11.13 -13.91 14.15
N ALA A 356 -10.18 -13.91 15.10
CA ALA A 356 -10.50 -13.83 16.53
C ALA A 356 -11.29 -12.55 16.88
N TRP A 357 -10.93 -11.43 16.25
CA TRP A 357 -11.62 -10.15 16.40
C TRP A 357 -13.05 -10.19 15.89
N LEU A 358 -13.30 -10.78 14.72
CA LEU A 358 -14.65 -10.92 14.16
C LEU A 358 -15.56 -11.72 15.08
N ASP A 359 -15.03 -12.78 15.70
CA ASP A 359 -15.72 -13.65 16.64
C ASP A 359 -15.86 -13.06 18.05
N ALA A 360 -15.24 -11.90 18.32
CA ALA A 360 -15.14 -11.30 19.65
C ALA A 360 -14.49 -12.25 20.69
N ASP A 361 -13.55 -13.09 20.24
CA ASP A 361 -12.74 -13.97 21.09
C ASP A 361 -11.62 -13.15 21.77
N TRP A 362 -11.99 -12.41 22.82
CA TRP A 362 -11.06 -11.48 23.48
C TRP A 362 -9.76 -12.13 23.97
N PRO A 363 -9.77 -13.33 24.59
CA PRO A 363 -8.53 -14.02 24.94
C PRO A 363 -7.60 -14.27 23.74
N ASP A 364 -8.11 -14.79 22.61
CA ASP A 364 -7.30 -15.04 21.41
C ASP A 364 -6.84 -13.72 20.76
N VAL A 365 -7.69 -12.67 20.75
CA VAL A 365 -7.31 -11.32 20.30
C VAL A 365 -6.14 -10.77 21.11
N ILE A 366 -6.17 -10.87 22.44
CA ILE A 366 -5.09 -10.38 23.31
C ILE A 366 -3.81 -11.16 23.03
N ALA A 367 -3.87 -12.49 23.07
CA ALA A 367 -2.70 -13.35 22.89
C ALA A 367 -2.03 -13.14 21.52
N ARG A 368 -2.81 -13.05 20.44
CA ARG A 368 -2.30 -12.81 19.09
C ARG A 368 -1.77 -11.39 18.91
N SER A 369 -2.42 -10.40 19.52
CA SER A 369 -1.92 -9.02 19.49
C SER A 369 -0.56 -8.91 20.18
N ASP A 370 -0.40 -9.53 21.36
CA ASP A 370 0.88 -9.55 22.08
C ASP A 370 1.99 -10.22 21.26
N ALA A 371 1.69 -11.37 20.64
CA ALA A 371 2.63 -12.07 19.76
C ALA A 371 3.04 -11.22 18.54
N PHE A 372 2.04 -10.64 17.84
CA PHE A 372 2.26 -9.77 16.70
C PHE A 372 3.14 -8.57 17.08
N LEU A 373 2.80 -7.85 18.16
CA LEU A 373 3.52 -6.63 18.56
C LEU A 373 4.95 -6.94 19.02
N LYS A 374 5.18 -8.09 19.66
CA LYS A 374 6.51 -8.57 20.00
C LYS A 374 7.37 -8.81 18.76
N GLN A 375 6.83 -9.49 17.75
CA GLN A 375 7.53 -9.74 16.49
C GLN A 375 7.73 -8.45 15.68
N ALA A 376 6.72 -7.59 15.62
CA ALA A 376 6.82 -6.30 14.95
C ALA A 376 7.90 -5.41 15.56
N LYS A 377 8.03 -5.41 16.90
CA LYS A 377 9.13 -4.73 17.59
C LYS A 377 10.51 -5.26 17.19
N ALA A 378 10.66 -6.59 17.04
CA ALA A 378 11.91 -7.20 16.60
C ALA A 378 12.26 -6.86 15.14
N LEU A 379 11.25 -6.69 14.28
CA LEU A 379 11.42 -6.27 12.89
C LEU A 379 11.64 -4.75 12.74
N GLY A 380 11.36 -3.97 13.78
CA GLY A 380 11.61 -2.53 13.84
C GLY A 380 10.82 -1.75 12.79
N THR A 381 11.49 -0.82 12.12
CA THR A 381 10.89 0.06 11.11
C THR A 381 10.40 -0.67 9.87
N ASN A 382 10.71 -1.96 9.69
CA ASN A 382 10.19 -2.77 8.58
C ASN A 382 8.69 -3.02 8.68
N VAL A 383 8.09 -2.86 9.86
CA VAL A 383 6.64 -2.96 10.04
C VAL A 383 6.00 -1.58 10.00
N ASN A 384 4.93 -1.48 9.22
CA ASN A 384 4.14 -0.28 9.05
C ASN A 384 3.55 0.19 10.40
N ARG A 385 3.62 1.49 10.69
CA ARG A 385 3.13 2.03 11.98
C ARG A 385 1.62 1.89 12.11
N ASN A 386 0.88 2.09 11.00
CA ASN A 386 -0.56 1.89 10.96
C ASN A 386 -0.95 0.44 11.30
N ALA A 387 -0.20 -0.55 10.81
CA ALA A 387 -0.44 -1.94 11.16
C ALA A 387 -0.29 -2.18 12.67
N ASN A 388 0.78 -1.64 13.28
CA ASN A 388 0.99 -1.72 14.73
C ASN A 388 -0.16 -1.05 15.51
N LEU A 389 -0.58 0.15 15.11
CA LEU A 389 -1.67 0.88 15.76
C LEU A 389 -3.03 0.18 15.61
N ALA A 390 -3.31 -0.43 14.46
CA ALA A 390 -4.51 -1.23 14.27
C ALA A 390 -4.53 -2.46 15.20
N VAL A 391 -3.39 -3.13 15.39
CA VAL A 391 -3.25 -4.23 16.35
C VAL A 391 -3.39 -3.73 17.80
N GLN A 392 -2.76 -2.60 18.14
CA GLN A 392 -2.91 -1.96 19.46
C GLN A 392 -4.37 -1.59 19.75
N ALA A 393 -5.11 -1.07 18.77
CA ALA A 393 -6.53 -0.73 18.94
C ALA A 393 -7.39 -1.97 19.24
N ARG A 394 -7.16 -3.07 18.53
CA ARG A 394 -7.85 -4.35 18.78
C ARG A 394 -7.49 -4.92 20.15
N ARG A 395 -6.21 -4.88 20.52
CA ARG A 395 -5.71 -5.29 21.83
C ARG A 395 -6.34 -4.48 22.96
N ALA A 396 -6.33 -3.15 22.83
CA ALA A 396 -6.94 -2.21 23.75
C ALA A 396 -8.43 -2.50 23.96
N CYS A 397 -9.17 -2.68 22.86
CA CYS A 397 -10.57 -3.08 22.91
C CYS A 397 -10.73 -4.42 23.64
N ALA A 398 -10.01 -5.47 23.25
CA ALA A 398 -10.15 -6.79 23.87
C ALA A 398 -9.83 -6.78 25.38
N LEU A 399 -8.79 -6.05 25.81
CA LEU A 399 -8.49 -5.86 27.23
C LEU A 399 -9.60 -5.14 27.97
N PHE A 400 -10.12 -4.04 27.41
CA PHE A 400 -11.26 -3.32 27.99
C PHE A 400 -12.49 -4.23 28.11
N ARG A 401 -12.80 -5.01 27.06
CA ARG A 401 -13.93 -5.95 27.02
C ARG A 401 -13.77 -7.14 27.97
N ALA A 402 -12.54 -7.49 28.32
CA ALA A 402 -12.22 -8.50 29.32
C ALA A 402 -12.17 -7.94 30.76
N GLY A 403 -12.52 -6.66 30.99
CA GLY A 403 -12.46 -6.03 32.31
C GLY A 403 -11.05 -5.68 32.79
N ARG A 404 -10.05 -5.73 31.90
CA ARG A 404 -8.63 -5.46 32.18
C ARG A 404 -8.27 -4.02 31.81
N GLU A 405 -9.02 -3.05 32.31
CA GLU A 405 -8.92 -1.65 31.87
C GLU A 405 -7.53 -1.04 32.15
N ALA A 406 -6.94 -1.30 33.32
CA ALA A 406 -5.60 -0.80 33.67
C ALA A 406 -4.54 -1.24 32.64
N GLU A 407 -4.67 -2.45 32.10
CA GLU A 407 -3.76 -2.98 31.07
C GLU A 407 -4.08 -2.47 29.66
N ALA A 408 -5.33 -2.05 29.42
CA ALA A 408 -5.74 -1.44 28.16
C ALA A 408 -5.20 -0.01 28.02
N GLN A 409 -5.07 0.74 29.13
CA GLN A 409 -4.74 2.17 29.11
C GLN A 409 -3.49 2.53 28.29
N PRO A 410 -2.34 1.84 28.41
CA PRO A 410 -1.16 2.19 27.60
C PRO A 410 -1.40 2.04 26.09
N ALA A 411 -2.02 0.94 25.66
CA ALA A 411 -2.33 0.70 24.25
C ALA A 411 -3.36 1.71 23.72
N MET A 412 -4.35 2.05 24.54
CA MET A 412 -5.34 3.08 24.20
C MET A 412 -4.69 4.46 24.06
N ALA A 413 -3.83 4.85 25.00
CA ALA A 413 -3.15 6.13 24.96
C ALA A 413 -2.29 6.26 23.70
N GLU A 414 -1.52 5.23 23.35
CA GLU A 414 -0.72 5.20 22.12
C GLU A 414 -1.58 5.42 20.86
N VAL A 415 -2.70 4.71 20.77
CA VAL A 415 -3.65 4.84 19.64
C VAL A 415 -4.27 6.23 19.57
N LEU A 416 -4.75 6.76 20.70
CA LEU A 416 -5.40 8.07 20.74
C LEU A 416 -4.42 9.23 20.51
N LEU A 417 -3.15 9.08 20.85
CA LEU A 417 -2.10 10.04 20.51
C LEU A 417 -1.87 10.12 18.99
N ALA A 418 -2.06 9.01 18.26
CA ALA A 418 -1.90 8.95 16.81
C ALA A 418 -3.13 9.42 16.01
N GLN A 419 -4.26 9.70 16.67
CA GLN A 419 -5.55 9.98 16.02
C GLN A 419 -5.54 11.16 15.03
N ALA A 420 -4.58 12.08 15.18
CA ALA A 420 -4.43 13.21 14.27
C ALA A 420 -4.05 12.77 12.86
N VAL A 421 -3.26 11.70 12.74
CA VAL A 421 -2.72 11.19 11.47
C VAL A 421 -3.40 9.89 11.04
N LEU A 422 -3.76 9.04 12.00
CA LEU A 422 -4.39 7.75 11.79
C LEU A 422 -5.67 7.65 12.65
N PRO A 423 -6.79 8.22 12.18
CA PRO A 423 -8.02 8.27 12.96
C PRO A 423 -8.78 6.93 13.03
N ASP A 424 -8.58 5.99 12.09
CA ASP A 424 -9.30 4.70 12.07
C ASP A 424 -9.09 3.88 13.37
N PRO A 425 -7.85 3.57 13.81
CA PRO A 425 -7.66 2.81 15.04
C PRO A 425 -8.21 3.51 16.29
N ALA A 426 -8.16 4.85 16.32
CA ALA A 426 -8.72 5.65 17.41
C ALA A 426 -10.25 5.55 17.44
N LEU A 427 -10.90 5.65 16.28
CA LEU A 427 -12.33 5.48 16.16
C LEU A 427 -12.78 4.07 16.59
N ASP A 428 -12.03 3.04 16.22
CA ASP A 428 -12.30 1.65 16.65
C ASP A 428 -12.29 1.50 18.18
N VAL A 429 -11.29 2.08 18.86
CA VAL A 429 -11.21 2.08 20.33
C VAL A 429 -12.41 2.80 20.95
N LEU A 430 -12.74 3.99 20.44
CA LEU A 430 -13.87 4.79 20.95
C LEU A 430 -15.20 4.04 20.78
N MET A 431 -15.44 3.46 19.60
CA MET A 431 -16.64 2.67 19.32
C MET A 431 -16.72 1.40 20.18
N CYS A 432 -15.62 0.67 20.35
CA CYS A 432 -15.60 -0.53 21.20
C CYS A 432 -15.93 -0.24 22.67
N ARG A 433 -15.50 0.92 23.17
CA ARG A 433 -15.80 1.39 24.53
C ARG A 433 -17.21 1.96 24.68
N GLY A 434 -17.95 2.12 23.58
CA GLY A 434 -19.24 2.80 23.58
C GLY A 434 -19.13 4.32 23.77
N ASP A 435 -17.93 4.89 23.61
CA ASP A 435 -17.69 6.34 23.72
C ASP A 435 -18.16 7.07 22.46
N THR A 436 -19.48 7.17 22.34
CA THR A 436 -20.15 7.82 21.20
C THR A 436 -19.79 9.31 21.13
N ALA A 437 -19.61 9.97 22.28
CA ALA A 437 -19.27 11.38 22.34
C ALA A 437 -17.85 11.64 21.85
N GLY A 438 -16.87 10.84 22.28
CA GLY A 438 -15.50 10.87 21.80
C GLY A 438 -15.40 10.56 20.30
N ALA A 439 -16.11 9.52 19.82
CA ALA A 439 -16.16 9.17 18.41
C ALA A 439 -16.73 10.32 17.54
N ARG A 440 -17.83 10.94 17.98
CA ARG A 440 -18.43 12.12 17.35
C ARG A 440 -17.47 13.31 17.31
N ALA A 441 -16.82 13.60 18.43
CA ALA A 441 -15.84 14.69 18.52
C ALA A 441 -14.64 14.46 17.59
N LEU A 442 -14.15 13.22 17.47
CA LEU A 442 -13.10 12.85 16.52
C LEU A 442 -13.54 13.13 15.08
N VAL A 443 -14.69 12.62 14.66
CA VAL A 443 -15.20 12.80 13.29
C VAL A 443 -15.36 14.29 12.94
N ILE A 444 -15.98 15.10 13.82
CA ILE A 444 -16.15 16.55 13.60
C ILE A 444 -14.79 17.25 13.49
N ARG A 445 -13.84 16.91 14.37
CA ARG A 445 -12.49 17.49 14.32
C ARG A 445 -11.74 17.12 13.05
N ARG A 446 -11.95 15.91 12.51
CA ARG A 446 -11.33 15.48 11.25
C ARG A 446 -12.03 16.09 10.02
N LEU A 447 -13.34 16.37 10.07
CA LEU A 447 -14.03 17.14 9.00
C LEU A 447 -13.45 18.56 8.83
N ALA A 448 -13.04 19.18 9.94
CA ALA A 448 -12.39 20.49 9.94
C ALA A 448 -10.92 20.46 9.47
N ASP A 449 -10.26 19.30 9.51
CA ASP A 449 -8.85 19.12 9.13
C ASP A 449 -8.74 18.76 7.64
N GLU A 450 -8.17 19.65 6.82
CA GLU A 450 -8.05 19.44 5.37
C GLU A 450 -7.34 18.16 4.96
N ASN A 451 -6.37 17.69 5.76
CA ASN A 451 -5.61 16.49 5.45
C ASN A 451 -6.41 15.22 5.77
N MET A 452 -7.33 15.28 6.72
CA MET A 452 -8.12 14.14 7.21
C MET A 452 -9.60 14.22 6.85
N ARG A 453 -10.04 15.30 6.20
CA ARG A 453 -11.43 15.53 5.80
C ARG A 453 -11.97 14.40 4.94
N GLY A 454 -11.18 13.93 3.96
CA GLY A 454 -11.58 12.83 3.08
C GLY A 454 -11.93 11.55 3.87
N TRP A 455 -11.13 11.21 4.88
CA TRP A 455 -11.42 10.10 5.78
C TRP A 455 -12.76 10.30 6.51
N ALA A 456 -12.96 11.48 7.12
CA ALA A 456 -14.16 11.74 7.90
C ALA A 456 -15.42 11.78 7.03
N LEU A 457 -15.31 12.36 5.82
CA LEU A 457 -16.38 12.35 4.82
C LEU A 457 -16.72 10.94 4.37
N ARG A 458 -15.74 10.06 4.15
CA ARG A 458 -15.99 8.64 3.84
C ARG A 458 -16.72 7.95 5.00
N PHE A 459 -16.31 8.20 6.25
CA PHE A 459 -16.94 7.59 7.41
C PHE A 459 -18.44 7.93 7.54
N VAL A 460 -18.84 9.18 7.26
CA VAL A 460 -20.24 9.64 7.40
C VAL A 460 -21.16 9.22 6.26
N GLN A 461 -20.64 8.57 5.22
CA GLN A 461 -21.49 8.09 4.13
C GLN A 461 -22.46 7.00 4.60
N PRO A 462 -23.61 6.83 3.92
CA PRO A 462 -24.50 5.72 4.21
C PRO A 462 -23.75 4.39 4.11
N ALA A 463 -23.93 3.55 5.11
CA ALA A 463 -23.35 2.22 5.13
C ALA A 463 -24.42 1.17 4.84
N SER A 464 -24.06 0.15 4.08
CA SER A 464 -24.91 -1.02 3.88
C SER A 464 -25.16 -1.75 5.21
N PRO A 465 -26.34 -2.36 5.40
CA PRO A 465 -26.62 -3.18 6.57
C PRO A 465 -25.70 -4.42 6.56
N GLY A 466 -24.51 -4.28 7.16
CA GLY A 466 -23.40 -5.25 7.05
C GLY A 466 -23.64 -6.60 7.73
N ASP A 467 -22.63 -7.46 7.70
CA ASP A 467 -22.70 -8.81 8.30
C ASP A 467 -22.90 -8.74 9.81
N ALA A 468 -23.65 -9.69 10.36
CA ALA A 468 -23.97 -9.70 11.78
C ALA A 468 -22.87 -10.38 12.62
N THR A 469 -21.57 -10.12 12.36
CA THR A 469 -20.50 -10.66 13.21
C THR A 469 -20.63 -10.12 14.64
N PRO A 470 -20.19 -10.86 15.67
CA PRO A 470 -20.19 -10.39 17.05
C PRO A 470 -19.64 -8.98 17.23
N ILE A 471 -18.48 -8.66 16.63
CA ILE A 471 -17.91 -7.32 16.71
C ILE A 471 -18.76 -6.27 15.99
N ALA A 472 -19.35 -6.61 14.83
CA ALA A 472 -20.21 -5.67 14.11
C ALA A 472 -21.48 -5.34 14.90
N ARG A 473 -22.07 -6.33 15.60
CA ARG A 473 -23.21 -6.09 16.50
C ARG A 473 -22.86 -5.14 17.64
N LEU A 474 -21.61 -5.17 18.10
CA LEU A 474 -21.11 -4.25 19.11
C LEU A 474 -20.91 -2.83 18.58
N MET A 475 -20.18 -2.68 17.47
CA MET A 475 -19.69 -1.37 17.03
C MET A 475 -20.68 -0.62 16.13
N ARG A 476 -21.50 -1.33 15.35
CA ARG A 476 -22.40 -0.72 14.36
C ARG A 476 -23.43 0.24 14.96
N PRO A 477 -24.08 -0.04 16.11
CA PRO A 477 -25.02 0.91 16.69
C PRO A 477 -24.35 2.24 17.04
N ILE A 478 -23.13 2.18 17.57
CA ILE A 478 -22.33 3.37 17.90
C ILE A 478 -21.93 4.10 16.61
N ALA A 479 -21.40 3.38 15.62
CA ALA A 479 -21.04 3.97 14.32
C ALA A 479 -22.24 4.67 13.68
N GLN A 480 -23.41 4.04 13.68
CA GLN A 480 -24.64 4.62 13.14
C GLN A 480 -25.07 5.87 13.92
N ALA A 481 -25.04 5.82 15.25
CA ALA A 481 -25.37 6.97 16.10
C ALA A 481 -24.44 8.17 15.83
N VAL A 482 -23.14 7.93 15.57
CA VAL A 482 -22.20 8.98 15.17
C VAL A 482 -22.51 9.50 13.77
N ARG A 483 -22.69 8.63 12.78
CA ARG A 483 -22.95 9.02 11.38
C ARG A 483 -24.19 9.89 11.23
N THR A 484 -25.26 9.57 11.96
CA THR A 484 -26.54 10.29 11.87
C THR A 484 -26.71 11.37 12.93
N ALA A 485 -25.68 11.67 13.74
CA ALA A 485 -25.76 12.74 14.72
C ALA A 485 -25.97 14.10 13.99
N PRO A 486 -26.94 14.94 14.39
CA PRO A 486 -27.28 16.16 13.66
C PRO A 486 -26.12 17.13 13.41
N ASP A 487 -25.19 17.25 14.36
CA ASP A 487 -24.03 18.12 14.23
C ASP A 487 -22.90 17.52 13.38
N VAL A 488 -22.75 16.19 13.37
CA VAL A 488 -21.85 15.48 12.43
C VAL A 488 -22.36 15.67 11.01
N VAL A 489 -23.65 15.47 10.78
CA VAL A 489 -24.29 15.71 9.47
C VAL A 489 -24.15 17.16 9.05
N LYS A 490 -24.41 18.12 9.96
CA LYS A 490 -24.21 19.55 9.70
C LYS A 490 -22.76 19.87 9.34
N ALA A 491 -21.79 19.34 10.08
CA ALA A 491 -20.37 19.54 9.83
C ALA A 491 -19.94 18.93 8.49
N ALA A 492 -20.42 17.73 8.16
CA ALA A 492 -20.14 17.06 6.89
C ALA A 492 -20.68 17.86 5.70
N ASN A 493 -21.93 18.30 5.77
CA ASN A 493 -22.56 19.10 4.72
C ASN A 493 -21.97 20.52 4.61
N ALA A 494 -21.21 20.99 5.59
CA ALA A 494 -20.47 22.25 5.49
C ALA A 494 -19.22 22.13 4.60
N VAL A 495 -18.61 20.95 4.54
CA VAL A 495 -17.31 20.72 3.84
C VAL A 495 -17.40 19.70 2.70
N GLY A 496 -18.58 19.13 2.46
CA GLY A 496 -18.78 18.06 1.49
C GLY A 496 -20.26 17.78 1.26
N ARG A 497 -20.56 16.53 0.91
CA ARG A 497 -21.92 15.98 0.85
C ARG A 497 -22.00 14.56 1.36
N ILE A 498 -23.20 14.18 1.79
CA ILE A 498 -23.58 12.81 2.11
C ILE A 498 -24.41 12.29 0.94
N LEU A 499 -24.01 11.15 0.38
CA LEU A 499 -24.72 10.53 -0.74
C LEU A 499 -26.08 9.96 -0.28
N PRO A 500 -27.08 9.86 -1.17
CA PRO A 500 -28.41 9.38 -0.81
C PRO A 500 -28.43 7.86 -0.53
N GLN A 501 -27.46 7.12 -1.06
CA GLN A 501 -27.36 5.67 -0.97
C GLN A 501 -25.91 5.23 -0.73
N PRO A 502 -25.70 4.04 -0.13
CA PRO A 502 -24.36 3.47 -0.01
C PRO A 502 -23.78 3.16 -1.39
N VAL A 503 -22.54 3.57 -1.62
CA VAL A 503 -21.74 3.13 -2.76
C VAL A 503 -21.29 1.69 -2.51
N ASP A 504 -21.32 0.84 -3.54
CA ASP A 504 -20.78 -0.52 -3.48
C ASP A 504 -21.37 -1.43 -2.40
N ALA A 505 -22.68 -1.29 -2.18
CA ALA A 505 -23.39 -2.07 -1.19
C ALA A 505 -23.48 -3.57 -1.50
N THR A 506 -23.59 -3.89 -2.78
CA THR A 506 -23.86 -5.22 -3.32
C THR A 506 -23.23 -5.36 -4.69
N LEU A 507 -23.15 -6.58 -5.21
CA LEU A 507 -22.76 -6.82 -6.60
C LEU A 507 -23.55 -5.91 -7.58
N PRO A 508 -22.86 -5.26 -8.54
CA PRO A 508 -23.53 -4.44 -9.55
C PRO A 508 -24.55 -5.23 -10.35
N LYS A 509 -25.69 -4.61 -10.66
CA LYS A 509 -26.73 -5.23 -11.50
C LYS A 509 -26.15 -5.64 -12.86
N GLY A 510 -26.43 -6.87 -13.28
CA GLY A 510 -25.93 -7.40 -14.55
C GLY A 510 -24.50 -7.93 -14.52
N PHE A 511 -23.80 -7.87 -13.38
CA PHE A 511 -22.52 -8.53 -13.22
C PHE A 511 -22.70 -10.01 -12.86
N ASP A 512 -22.19 -10.89 -13.72
CA ASP A 512 -22.05 -12.31 -13.42
C ASP A 512 -20.58 -12.61 -13.04
N PRO A 513 -20.28 -12.92 -11.76
CA PRO A 513 -18.92 -13.15 -11.32
C PRO A 513 -18.30 -14.45 -11.87
N TYR A 514 -19.11 -15.40 -12.33
CA TYR A 514 -18.66 -16.71 -12.80
C TYR A 514 -18.41 -16.78 -14.31
N ARG A 515 -18.77 -15.71 -15.03
CA ARG A 515 -18.65 -15.67 -16.48
C ARG A 515 -17.17 -15.73 -16.90
N ALA A 516 -16.80 -16.78 -17.64
CA ALA A 516 -15.42 -17.05 -18.02
C ALA A 516 -14.76 -15.98 -18.90
N GLN A 517 -15.51 -15.21 -19.69
CA GLN A 517 -15.11 -13.96 -20.39
C GLN A 517 -16.39 -13.23 -20.88
N PRO A 518 -16.38 -11.92 -21.18
CA PRO A 518 -17.44 -11.32 -21.99
C PRO A 518 -17.49 -12.04 -23.34
N THR A 519 -18.69 -12.37 -23.84
CA THR A 519 -18.82 -12.67 -25.27
C THR A 519 -18.38 -11.43 -26.04
N ALA A 520 -17.61 -11.60 -27.12
CA ALA A 520 -17.26 -10.53 -28.07
C ALA A 520 -18.48 -9.86 -28.76
N ALA A 521 -19.71 -10.24 -28.38
CA ALA A 521 -20.93 -9.57 -28.79
C ALA A 521 -21.06 -8.22 -28.03
N PRO A 522 -21.19 -7.09 -28.73
CA PRO A 522 -21.45 -5.79 -28.12
C PRO A 522 -22.66 -5.87 -27.19
N LEU A 523 -22.61 -5.16 -26.06
CA LEU A 523 -23.83 -4.81 -25.32
C LEU A 523 -24.76 -4.08 -26.31
N GLY A 524 -26.01 -4.55 -26.41
CA GLY A 524 -26.98 -4.05 -27.38
C GLY A 524 -27.10 -2.53 -27.35
N THR A 525 -27.47 -1.96 -28.51
CA THR A 525 -27.49 -0.54 -28.88
C THR A 525 -28.45 0.34 -28.06
N GLY A 526 -28.28 0.40 -26.75
CA GLY A 526 -29.12 1.18 -25.84
C GLY A 526 -28.41 1.76 -24.61
N ALA A 527 -27.07 1.75 -24.60
CA ALA A 527 -26.29 2.42 -23.56
C ALA A 527 -25.21 3.29 -24.23
N THR A 528 -25.61 4.49 -24.62
CA THR A 528 -24.73 5.62 -24.94
C THR A 528 -25.10 6.76 -24.02
#